data_AF-A0A1H3KMY1-F1
#
_entry.id   AF-A0A1H3KMY1-F1
#
_cell.length_a   1.000
_cell.length_b   1.000
_cell.length_c   1.000
_cell.angle_alpha   90.00
_cell.angle_beta   90.00
_cell.angle_gamma   90.00
#
_symmetry.space_group_name_H-M   'P 1'
#
loop_
_entity.id
_entity.type
_entity.pdbx_description
1 polymer ?
#
loop_
_entity_poly.entity_id
_entity_poly.type
_entity_poly.pdbx_seq_one_letter_code
_entity_poly.pdbx_strand_id
1 'polypeptide(L)'
;MRNLLMAAALFWPSVYGLATGAQAGETVLLFEDTDDLPPPYKQWWYATQADNSSYDQAYEVFIRGEGKRGDFFGILRVDCLNAKHSEWLATGGIMSAGAVPARAISELRQQTCKNGG
;
A
#
# COMPACT_ATOMS: atom_id res chain seq x y z
N MET A 1 61.25 33.23 0.44
CA MET A 1 60.33 32.34 -0.32
C MET A 1 59.46 31.60 0.69
N ARG A 2 58.15 31.67 0.50
CA ARG A 2 57.10 31.37 1.48
C ARG A 2 56.79 29.87 1.43
N ASN A 3 57.16 29.12 2.47
CA ASN A 3 56.81 27.70 2.61
C ASN A 3 55.28 27.56 2.69
N LEU A 4 54.68 26.92 1.68
CA LEU A 4 53.27 26.57 1.68
C LEU A 4 53.00 25.48 2.72
N LEU A 5 52.16 25.80 3.68
CA LEU A 5 51.34 24.84 4.41
C LEU A 5 50.35 24.22 3.41
N MET A 6 50.34 22.89 3.27
CA MET A 6 49.16 22.20 2.78
C MET A 6 48.68 21.24 3.88
N ALA A 7 47.55 21.64 4.46
CA ALA A 7 46.82 20.91 5.47
C ALA A 7 46.27 19.61 4.87
N ALA A 8 46.42 18.52 5.62
CA ALA A 8 45.76 17.25 5.37
C ALA A 8 44.23 17.45 5.55
N ALA A 9 43.51 17.56 4.44
CA ALA A 9 42.06 17.51 4.44
C ALA A 9 41.63 16.05 4.62
N LEU A 10 41.17 15.74 5.83
CA LEU A 10 40.55 14.47 6.17
C LEU A 10 39.31 14.27 5.28
N PHE A 11 39.34 13.20 4.48
CA PHE A 11 38.19 12.69 3.76
C PHE A 11 37.14 12.24 4.78
N TRP A 12 36.17 13.10 5.07
CA TRP A 12 34.92 12.64 5.68
C TRP A 12 34.10 11.96 4.59
N PRO A 13 33.78 10.67 4.69
CA PRO A 13 32.80 10.07 3.81
C PRO A 13 31.47 10.76 4.09
N SER A 14 31.03 11.60 3.16
CA SER A 14 29.68 12.11 3.13
C SER A 14 28.75 10.90 3.16
N VAL A 15 28.06 10.71 4.28
CA VAL A 15 26.94 9.78 4.37
C VAL A 15 25.81 10.43 3.56
N TYR A 16 25.91 10.34 2.24
CA TYR A 16 24.75 10.47 1.37
C TYR A 16 23.90 9.25 1.67
N GLY A 17 23.08 9.36 2.72
CA GLY A 17 21.94 8.48 2.90
C GLY A 17 21.09 8.64 1.66
N LEU A 18 21.18 7.66 0.76
CA LEU A 18 20.20 7.44 -0.28
C LEU A 18 18.91 7.08 0.46
N ALA A 19 18.17 8.10 0.91
CA ALA A 19 16.76 7.97 1.13
C ALA A 19 16.18 7.67 -0.26
N THR A 20 16.13 6.39 -0.61
CA THR A 20 15.33 5.93 -1.73
C THR A 20 13.90 6.29 -1.34
N GLY A 21 13.43 7.44 -1.82
CA GLY A 21 12.03 7.81 -1.77
C GLY A 21 11.27 6.82 -2.63
N ALA A 22 11.00 5.63 -2.10
CA ALA A 22 9.80 4.91 -2.49
C ALA A 22 8.66 5.83 -2.02
N GLN A 23 8.15 6.65 -2.93
CA GLN A 23 6.93 7.38 -2.67
C GLN A 23 5.85 6.31 -2.58
N ALA A 24 5.51 5.89 -1.36
CA ALA A 24 4.33 5.06 -1.16
C ALA A 24 3.14 5.87 -1.67
N GLY A 25 2.35 5.29 -2.58
CA GLY A 25 1.16 5.94 -3.11
C GLY A 25 0.20 6.41 -2.01
N GLU A 26 -0.79 7.22 -2.38
CA GLU A 26 -1.79 7.69 -1.43
C GLU A 26 -2.47 6.49 -0.75
N THR A 27 -2.47 6.49 0.59
CA THR A 27 -3.11 5.47 1.40
C THR A 27 -4.46 5.97 1.90
N VAL A 28 -5.50 5.19 1.65
CA VAL A 28 -6.88 5.52 1.95
C VAL A 28 -7.49 4.49 2.88
N LEU A 29 -8.33 4.93 3.83
CA LEU A 29 -9.15 4.03 4.62
C LEU A 29 -10.34 3.57 3.77
N LEU A 30 -10.48 2.26 3.60
CA LEU A 30 -11.60 1.64 2.90
C LEU A 30 -12.77 1.38 3.85
N PHE A 31 -12.49 0.78 5.01
CA PHE A 31 -13.54 0.32 5.90
C PHE A 31 -13.03 0.13 7.33
N GLU A 32 -13.83 0.58 8.30
CA GLU A 32 -13.71 0.20 9.70
C GLU A 32 -14.74 -0.90 9.98
N ASP A 33 -14.25 -2.12 10.11
CA ASP A 33 -15.05 -3.31 10.41
C ASP A 33 -15.17 -3.49 11.93
N THR A 34 -16.39 -3.29 12.41
CA THR A 34 -16.80 -3.56 13.79
C THR A 34 -17.74 -4.76 13.88
N ASP A 35 -18.04 -5.40 12.74
CA ASP A 35 -19.00 -6.49 12.67
C ASP A 35 -18.41 -7.70 13.38
N ASP A 36 -19.20 -8.35 14.23
CA ASP A 36 -18.77 -9.49 15.07
C ASP A 36 -17.54 -9.21 15.95
N LEU A 37 -17.28 -7.95 16.30
CA LEU A 37 -16.27 -7.55 17.27
C LEU A 37 -16.94 -6.74 18.41
N PRO A 38 -16.90 -7.22 19.67
CA PRO A 38 -17.45 -6.44 20.76
C PRO A 38 -16.60 -5.17 20.97
N PRO A 39 -17.22 -4.03 21.32
CA PRO A 39 -16.46 -2.82 21.68
C PRO A 39 -15.39 -3.12 22.74
N PRO A 40 -14.18 -2.54 22.66
CA PRO A 40 -13.73 -1.51 21.72
C PRO A 40 -12.99 -2.05 20.48
N TYR A 41 -13.12 -3.34 20.18
CA TYR A 41 -12.32 -3.99 19.15
C TYR A 41 -12.81 -3.66 17.74
N LYS A 42 -11.85 -3.49 16.83
CA LYS A 42 -12.09 -3.14 15.43
C LYS A 42 -11.08 -3.84 14.54
N GLN A 43 -11.42 -3.90 13.25
CA GLN A 43 -10.52 -4.27 12.17
C GLN A 43 -10.58 -3.16 11.11
N TRP A 44 -9.43 -2.60 10.74
CA TRP A 44 -9.35 -1.55 9.74
C TRP A 44 -8.80 -2.09 8.43
N TRP A 45 -9.33 -1.57 7.32
CA TRP A 45 -8.96 -1.95 5.97
C TRP A 45 -8.50 -0.71 5.20
N TYR A 46 -7.28 -0.77 4.66
CA TYR A 46 -6.63 0.31 3.94
C TYR A 46 -6.24 -0.14 2.53
N ALA A 47 -6.14 0.82 1.62
CA ALA A 47 -5.58 0.63 0.29
C ALA A 47 -4.49 1.66 0.00
N THR A 48 -3.46 1.24 -0.72
CA THR A 48 -2.38 2.09 -1.22
C THR A 48 -2.23 1.80 -2.72
N GLN A 49 -2.42 2.80 -3.56
CA GLN A 49 -2.27 2.62 -5.01
C GLN A 49 -0.79 2.41 -5.37
N ALA A 50 -0.51 1.50 -6.31
CA ALA A 50 0.82 1.39 -6.89
C ALA A 50 1.03 2.50 -7.93
N ASP A 51 2.22 3.11 -7.95
CA ASP A 51 2.58 4.20 -8.88
C ASP A 51 2.47 3.81 -10.37
N ASN A 52 2.46 2.50 -10.67
CA ASN A 52 2.47 1.95 -12.02
C ASN A 52 1.33 0.95 -12.23
N SER A 53 0.17 1.38 -12.73
CA SER A 53 -0.77 0.46 -13.39
C SER A 53 -1.89 1.20 -14.11
N SER A 54 -1.63 1.57 -15.36
CA SER A 54 -2.67 1.88 -16.34
C SER A 54 -2.32 1.24 -17.68
N TYR A 55 -1.93 -0.03 -17.65
CA TYR A 55 -2.00 -0.85 -18.85
C TYR A 55 -3.38 -1.55 -18.80
N ASP A 56 -4.26 -1.23 -19.74
CA ASP A 56 -5.58 -1.85 -19.92
C ASP A 56 -6.64 -1.68 -18.81
N GLN A 57 -6.65 -0.55 -18.08
CA GLN A 57 -7.62 -0.26 -17.01
C GLN A 57 -7.61 -1.27 -15.84
N ALA A 58 -6.53 -2.05 -15.73
CA ALA A 58 -6.23 -2.85 -14.56
C ALA A 58 -5.30 -2.09 -13.62
N TYR A 59 -5.68 -1.98 -12.35
CA TYR A 59 -4.93 -1.27 -11.32
C TYR A 59 -4.41 -2.25 -10.27
N GLU A 60 -3.12 -2.18 -9.95
CA GLU A 60 -2.56 -2.91 -8.81
C GLU A 60 -2.68 -2.05 -7.56
N VAL A 61 -3.33 -2.61 -6.54
CA VAL A 61 -3.56 -1.93 -5.27
C VAL A 61 -3.09 -2.81 -4.14
N PHE A 62 -2.24 -2.24 -3.27
CA PHE A 62 -1.85 -2.88 -2.04
C PHE A 62 -2.96 -2.68 -0.99
N ILE A 63 -3.43 -3.77 -0.38
CA ILE A 63 -4.48 -3.77 0.63
C ILE A 63 -3.89 -4.26 1.95
N ARG A 64 -4.13 -3.52 3.01
CA ARG A 64 -3.73 -3.86 4.38
C ARG A 64 -4.94 -3.96 5.28
N GLY A 65 -5.03 -5.07 6.02
CA GLY A 65 -5.94 -5.22 7.14
C GLY A 65 -5.14 -5.24 8.44
N GLU A 66 -5.56 -4.48 9.44
CA GLU A 66 -4.93 -4.48 10.77
C GLU A 66 -6.01 -4.37 11.86
N GLY A 67 -5.77 -4.99 13.01
CA GLY A 67 -6.70 -4.93 14.13
C GLY A 67 -6.88 -6.26 14.85
N LYS A 68 -8.07 -6.43 15.46
CA LYS A 68 -8.30 -7.52 16.42
C LYS A 68 -8.18 -8.92 15.80
N ARG A 69 -8.51 -9.09 14.52
CA ARG A 69 -8.48 -10.39 13.84
C ARG A 69 -7.07 -10.74 13.32
N GLY A 70 -6.12 -9.82 13.46
CA GLY A 70 -4.75 -9.96 12.99
C GLY A 70 -4.52 -9.20 11.69
N ASP A 71 -3.29 -9.34 11.18
CA ASP A 71 -2.86 -8.61 10.00
C ASP A 71 -3.21 -9.36 8.71
N PHE A 72 -3.54 -8.58 7.69
CA PHE A 72 -3.65 -8.99 6.30
C PHE A 72 -2.81 -8.06 5.43
N PHE A 73 -2.11 -8.62 4.44
CA PHE A 73 -1.46 -7.87 3.38
C PHE A 73 -1.75 -8.54 2.05
N GLY A 74 -2.09 -7.77 1.02
CA GLY A 74 -2.29 -8.34 -0.31
C GLY A 74 -2.12 -7.33 -1.42
N ILE A 75 -1.81 -7.83 -2.61
CA ILE A 75 -1.82 -7.04 -3.85
C ILE A 75 -2.99 -7.54 -4.67
N LEU A 76 -3.96 -6.67 -4.91
CA LEU A 76 -5.13 -6.95 -5.74
C LEU A 76 -4.95 -6.27 -7.08
N ARG A 77 -5.02 -7.04 -8.17
CA ARG A 77 -5.27 -6.49 -9.50
C ARG A 77 -6.76 -6.21 -9.62
N VAL A 78 -7.14 -4.95 -9.69
CA VAL A 78 -8.51 -4.47 -9.85
C VAL A 78 -8.80 -4.29 -11.34
N ASP A 79 -9.67 -5.13 -11.89
CA ASP A 79 -10.24 -4.92 -13.22
C ASP A 79 -11.49 -4.04 -13.10
N CYS A 80 -11.41 -2.81 -13.59
CA CYS A 80 -12.51 -1.86 -13.49
C CYS A 80 -13.67 -2.18 -14.44
N LEU A 81 -13.42 -2.87 -15.57
CA LEU A 81 -14.44 -3.24 -16.54
C LEU A 81 -15.22 -4.49 -16.13
N ASN A 82 -14.54 -5.46 -15.52
CA ASN A 82 -15.16 -6.70 -15.07
C ASN A 82 -14.64 -7.11 -13.69
N ALA A 83 -15.47 -6.87 -12.67
CA ALA A 83 -15.12 -7.19 -11.28
C ALA A 83 -14.69 -8.65 -11.08
N LYS A 84 -15.23 -9.60 -11.85
CA LYS A 84 -14.91 -11.04 -11.74
C LYS A 84 -13.50 -11.38 -12.21
N HIS A 85 -12.86 -10.49 -12.98
CA HIS A 85 -11.48 -10.66 -13.43
C HIS A 85 -10.46 -10.03 -12.48
N SER A 86 -10.92 -9.37 -11.41
CA SER A 86 -10.05 -8.90 -10.34
C SER A 86 -9.49 -10.11 -9.61
N GLU A 87 -8.18 -10.11 -9.34
CA GLU A 87 -7.51 -11.25 -8.72
C GLU A 87 -6.42 -10.82 -7.74
N TRP A 88 -6.26 -11.61 -6.68
CA TRP A 88 -5.16 -11.43 -5.73
C TRP A 88 -3.88 -11.96 -6.36
N LEU A 89 -2.91 -11.08 -6.58
CA LEU A 89 -1.59 -11.43 -7.12
C LEU A 89 -0.68 -11.98 -6.02
N ALA A 90 -0.83 -11.46 -4.81
CA ALA A 90 -0.11 -11.90 -3.63
C ALA A 90 -0.94 -11.66 -2.37
N THR A 91 -0.80 -12.52 -1.37
CA THR A 91 -1.43 -12.37 -0.05
C THR A 91 -0.49 -12.85 1.04
N GLY A 92 -0.60 -12.29 2.24
CA GLY A 92 0.12 -12.69 3.42
C GLY A 92 -0.51 -12.13 4.70
N GLY A 93 0.08 -12.48 5.83
CA GLY A 93 -0.46 -12.17 7.16
C GLY A 93 -1.11 -13.38 7.83
N ILE A 94 -1.81 -13.12 8.93
CA ILE A 94 -2.54 -14.13 9.70
C ILE A 94 -3.88 -14.44 9.01
N MET A 95 -4.49 -13.41 8.41
CA MET A 95 -5.77 -13.52 7.71
C MET A 95 -5.55 -13.89 6.24
N SER A 96 -6.54 -14.57 5.65
CA SER A 96 -6.54 -14.89 4.21
C SER A 96 -7.32 -13.85 3.41
N ALA A 97 -7.18 -13.86 2.08
CA ALA A 97 -7.94 -12.99 1.18
C ALA A 97 -9.47 -13.11 1.35
N GLY A 98 -9.97 -14.28 1.75
CA GLY A 98 -11.40 -14.48 2.00
C GLY A 98 -11.93 -13.73 3.22
N ALA A 99 -11.04 -13.23 4.08
CA ALA A 99 -11.41 -12.43 5.25
C ALA A 99 -11.54 -10.93 4.96
N VAL A 100 -11.18 -10.49 3.74
CA VAL A 100 -11.36 -9.09 3.31
C VAL A 100 -12.85 -8.84 3.08
N PRO A 101 -13.50 -7.91 3.79
CA PRO A 101 -14.93 -7.69 3.65
C PRO A 101 -15.30 -7.21 2.26
N ALA A 102 -16.43 -7.70 1.74
CA ALA A 102 -16.97 -7.25 0.45
C ALA A 102 -17.18 -5.72 0.41
N ARG A 103 -17.49 -5.11 1.56
CA ARG A 103 -17.60 -3.64 1.68
C ARG A 103 -16.28 -2.93 1.42
N ALA A 104 -15.16 -3.43 1.97
CA ALA A 104 -13.85 -2.86 1.70
C ALA A 104 -13.49 -2.94 0.20
N ILE A 105 -13.81 -4.07 -0.47
CA ILE A 105 -13.62 -4.23 -1.91
C ILE A 105 -14.51 -3.27 -2.73
N SER A 106 -15.76 -3.07 -2.30
CA SER A 106 -16.67 -2.11 -2.95
C SER A 106 -16.13 -0.68 -2.86
N GLU A 107 -15.71 -0.24 -1.67
CA GLU A 107 -15.14 1.09 -1.45
C GLU A 107 -13.85 1.28 -2.26
N LEU A 108 -12.99 0.26 -2.30
CA LEU A 108 -11.78 0.28 -3.13
C LEU A 108 -12.14 0.54 -4.60
N ARG A 109 -13.09 -0.20 -5.15
CA ARG A 109 -13.49 -0.04 -6.55
C ARG A 109 -14.06 1.34 -6.83
N GLN A 110 -14.84 1.92 -5.92
CA GLN A 110 -15.36 3.29 -6.09
C GLN A 110 -14.22 4.33 -6.15
N GLN A 111 -13.16 4.12 -5.37
CA GLN A 111 -12.03 5.05 -5.30
C GLN A 111 -11.07 4.89 -6.49
N THR A 112 -10.83 3.65 -6.94
CA THR A 112 -9.90 3.33 -8.04
C THR A 112 -10.55 3.48 -9.41
N CYS A 113 -11.78 2.98 -9.59
CA CYS A 113 -12.46 2.95 -10.88
C CYS A 113 -13.32 4.21 -11.10
N LYS A 114 -12.69 5.39 -11.16
CA LYS A 114 -13.40 6.63 -11.52
C LYS A 114 -13.74 6.58 -13.03
N ASN A 115 -14.99 6.21 -13.35
CA ASN A 115 -15.66 6.13 -14.68
C ASN A 115 -15.78 4.76 -15.38
N GLY A 116 -15.70 3.62 -14.68
CA GLY A 116 -15.85 2.28 -15.28
C GLY A 116 -17.13 1.53 -14.87
N GLY A 117 -18.29 2.21 -14.87
CA GLY A 117 -19.61 1.60 -14.61
C GLY A 117 -20.40 1.43 -15.89
#